data_AF-A0A3T7S6C8-F1
#
_entry.id   AF-A0A3T7S6C8-F1
#
_cell.length_a   1.000
_cell.length_b   1.000
_cell.length_c   1.000
_cell.angle_alpha   90.00
_cell.angle_beta   90.00
_cell.angle_gamma   90.00
#
_symmetry.space_group_name_H-M   'P 1'
#
loop_
_entity.id
_entity.type
_entity.pdbx_description
1 polymer ?
#
loop_
_entity_poly.entity_id
_entity_poly.type
_entity_poly.pdbx_seq_one_letter_code
_entity_poly.pdbx_strand_id
1 'polypeptide(L)' 'MKMKRLALLVTLNILSLPVLATEFSAGFLKNSDHSSVDLSAFSRDGYVAPGDYLLDIYLNDRL' A
#
# COMPACT_ATOMS: atom_id res chain seq x y z
N MET A 1 -6.69 40.16 -8.33
CA MET A 1 -6.99 38.77 -8.79
C MET A 1 -5.85 37.77 -8.62
N LYS A 2 -4.56 38.15 -8.77
CA LYS A 2 -3.41 37.22 -8.64
C LYS A 2 -3.31 36.52 -7.29
N MET A 3 -3.50 37.25 -6.17
CA MET A 3 -3.38 36.69 -4.81
C MET A 3 -4.43 35.63 -4.49
N LYS A 4 -5.69 35.80 -4.94
CA LYS A 4 -6.76 34.82 -4.71
C LYS A 4 -6.49 33.51 -5.45
N ARG A 5 -5.93 33.61 -6.66
CA ARG A 5 -5.55 32.47 -7.48
C ARG A 5 -4.36 31.71 -6.88
N LEU A 6 -3.39 32.44 -6.34
CA LEU A 6 -2.26 31.86 -5.60
C LEU A 6 -2.75 31.14 -4.34
N ALA A 7 -3.60 31.78 -3.54
CA ALA A 7 -4.19 31.17 -2.35
C ALA A 7 -4.95 29.88 -2.68
N LEU A 8 -5.76 29.89 -3.75
CA LEU A 8 -6.48 28.71 -4.24
C LEU A 8 -5.54 27.56 -4.63
N LEU A 9 -4.45 27.85 -5.36
CA LEU A 9 -3.46 26.85 -5.77
C LEU A 9 -2.72 26.27 -4.56
N VAL A 10 -2.38 27.09 -3.58
CA VAL A 10 -1.73 26.65 -2.34
C VAL A 10 -2.66 25.74 -1.53
N THR A 11 -3.92 26.13 -1.34
CA THR A 11 -4.89 25.30 -0.61
C THR A 11 -5.17 23.97 -1.32
N LEU A 12 -5.18 23.97 -2.66
CA LEU A 12 -5.42 22.75 -3.44
C LEU A 12 -4.28 21.72 -3.30
N ASN A 13 -3.03 22.18 -3.19
CA ASN A 13 -1.88 21.31 -2.95
C ASN A 13 -1.80 20.78 -1.51
N ILE A 14 -2.34 21.52 -0.53
CA ILE A 14 -2.38 21.06 0.86
C ILE A 14 -3.50 20.03 1.08
N LEU A 15 -4.61 20.15 0.33
CA LEU A 15 -5.76 19.25 0.39
C LEU A 15 -5.60 17.97 -0.44
N SER A 16 -4.57 17.86 -1.28
CA SER A 16 -4.28 16.60 -1.98
C SER A 16 -3.73 15.60 -0.97
N LEU A 17 -4.62 14.75 -0.46
CA LEU A 17 -4.23 13.53 0.24
C LEU A 17 -3.32 12.70 -0.69
N PRO A 18 -2.20 12.16 -0.20
CA PRO A 18 -1.45 11.18 -0.96
C PRO A 18 -2.37 9.97 -1.18
N VAL A 19 -2.93 9.85 -2.38
CA VAL A 19 -3.59 8.63 -2.82
C VAL A 19 -2.46 7.64 -3.08
N LEU A 20 -2.06 6.91 -2.05
CA LEU A 20 -1.20 5.75 -2.16
C LEU A 20 -2.06 4.58 -2.64
N ALA A 21 -2.47 4.61 -3.90
CA ALA A 21 -3.08 3.46 -4.55
C ALA A 21 -1.95 2.49 -4.93
N THR A 22 -1.49 1.69 -3.97
CA THR A 22 -0.58 0.59 -4.27
C THR A 22 -1.40 -0.54 -4.91
N GLU A 23 -1.28 -0.66 -6.23
CA GLU A 23 -1.94 -1.72 -7.01
C GLU A 23 -1.00 -2.90 -7.24
N PHE A 24 -1.54 -4.12 -7.09
CA PHE A 24 -0.83 -5.37 -7.32
C PHE A 24 -1.44 -6.09 -8.52
N SER A 25 -0.60 -6.43 -9.51
CA SER A 25 -1.04 -7.09 -10.74
C SER A 25 -0.66 -8.57 -10.73
N ALA A 26 -1.64 -9.43 -11.01
CA ALA A 26 -1.44 -10.87 -11.16
C ALA A 26 -0.58 -11.22 -12.39
N GLY A 27 -0.37 -10.27 -13.33
CA GLY A 27 0.46 -10.48 -14.52
C GLY A 27 1.95 -10.73 -14.22
N PHE A 28 2.43 -10.40 -13.02
CA PHE A 28 3.79 -10.72 -12.58
C PHE A 28 3.94 -12.15 -12.05
N LEU A 29 2.83 -12.85 -11.77
CA LEU A 29 2.87 -14.22 -11.27
C LEU A 29 3.10 -15.18 -12.42
N LYS A 30 3.98 -16.17 -12.23
CA LYS A 30 4.27 -17.22 -13.23
C LYS A 30 3.12 -18.24 -13.40
N ASN A 31 1.93 -17.97 -12.89
CA ASN A 31 0.80 -18.88 -12.98
C ASN A 31 0.09 -18.76 -14.34
N SER A 32 -0.36 -19.89 -14.88
CA SER A 32 -1.10 -19.94 -16.14
C SER A 32 -2.50 -19.31 -16.05
N ASP A 33 -3.02 -19.13 -14.82
CA ASP A 33 -4.40 -18.69 -14.59
C ASP A 33 -4.45 -17.48 -13.64
N HIS A 34 -4.14 -16.31 -14.21
CA HIS A 34 -4.11 -15.02 -13.50
C HIS A 34 -5.48 -14.57 -12.97
N SER A 35 -6.56 -15.25 -13.36
CA SER A 35 -7.94 -14.95 -12.96
C SER A 35 -8.29 -15.39 -11.53
N SER A 36 -7.48 -16.28 -10.96
CA SER A 36 -7.81 -17.01 -9.71
C SER A 36 -7.07 -16.51 -8.47
N VAL A 37 -6.14 -15.55 -8.61
CA VAL A 37 -5.28 -15.11 -7.51
C VAL A 37 -5.81 -13.81 -6.90
N ASP A 38 -6.18 -13.87 -5.62
CA ASP A 38 -6.54 -12.69 -4.84
C ASP A 38 -5.28 -11.98 -4.33
N LEU A 39 -5.06 -10.75 -4.81
CA LEU A 39 -3.96 -9.88 -4.39
C LEU A 39 -4.42 -8.73 -3.49
N SER A 40 -5.72 -8.62 -3.19
CA SER A 40 -6.29 -7.54 -2.39
C SER A 40 -5.66 -7.45 -1.00
N ALA A 41 -5.20 -8.59 -0.48
CA ALA A 41 -4.55 -8.67 0.81
C ALA A 41 -3.22 -7.89 0.87
N PHE A 42 -2.49 -7.79 -0.25
CA PHE A 42 -1.23 -7.02 -0.33
C PHE A 42 -1.48 -5.50 -0.36
N SER A 43 -2.67 -5.05 -0.77
CA SER A 43 -3.06 -3.62 -0.74
C SER A 43 -3.37 -3.11 0.67
N ARG A 44 -3.29 -3.97 1.70
CA ARG A 44 -3.49 -3.59 3.10
C ARG A 44 -2.14 -3.39 3.78
N ASP A 45 -1.84 -2.16 4.17
CA ASP A 45 -0.62 -1.84 4.92
C ASP A 45 -0.52 -2.68 6.20
N GLY A 46 0.67 -3.27 6.41
CA GLY A 46 0.95 -4.12 7.57
C GLY A 46 0.29 -5.51 7.54
N TYR A 47 -0.39 -5.88 6.46
CA TYR A 47 -0.92 -7.23 6.32
C TYR A 47 0.21 -8.25 6.15
N VAL A 48 0.14 -9.33 6.93
CA VAL A 48 0.99 -10.51 6.80
C VAL A 48 0.09 -11.68 6.43
N ALA A 49 0.39 -12.35 5.32
CA ALA A 49 -0.40 -13.49 4.87
C ALA A 49 -0.32 -14.66 5.89
N PRO A 50 -1.34 -15.50 6.05
CA PRO A 50 -1.19 -16.73 6.82
C PRO A 50 -0.22 -17.68 6.11
N GLY A 51 0.58 -18.43 6.86
CA GLY A 51 1.53 -19.39 6.33
C GLY A 51 2.62 -19.74 7.33
N ASP A 52 3.56 -20.55 6.89
CA ASP A 52 4.74 -20.92 7.67
C ASP A 52 5.83 -19.87 7.46
N TYR A 53 6.32 -19.29 8.54
CA TYR A 53 7.35 -18.26 8.53
C TYR A 53 8.55 -18.67 9.36
N LEU A 54 9.74 -18.38 8.84
CA LEU A 54 10.96 -18.36 9.64
C LEU A 54 11.01 -17.02 10.37
N LEU A 55 10.92 -17.05 11.70
CA LEU A 55 10.86 -15.86 12.55
C LEU A 55 11.81 -16.02 13.73
N ASP A 56 12.41 -14.91 14.15
CA ASP A 56 13.05 -14.78 15.46
C ASP A 56 11.98 -14.43 16.50
N ILE A 57 11.89 -15.21 17.57
CA ILE A 57 10.90 -14.98 18.64
C ILE A 57 11.63 -14.30 19.79
N TYR A 58 11.11 -13.14 20.20
CA TYR A 58 11.62 -12.42 21.36
C TYR A 58 10.60 -12.44 22.50
N LEU A 59 11.08 -12.68 23.73
CA LEU A 59 10.31 -12.59 24.95
C LEU A 59 10.98 -11.61 25.91
N ASN A 60 10.30 -10.50 26.23
CA ASN A 60 10.83 -9.43 27.09
C ASN A 60 12.21 -8.94 26.62
N ASP A 61 12.31 -8.59 25.34
CA ASP A 61 13.52 -8.08 24.68
C ASP A 61 14.70 -9.07 24.67
N ARG A 62 14.43 -10.36 24.90
CA ARG A 62 15.41 -11.45 24.82
C ARG A 62 15.02 -12.42 23.75
N LEU A 63 16.00 -12.80 22.94
CA LEU A 63 15.87 -13.87 21.96
C LEU A 63 15.72 -15.23 22.68
#